data_AF-A0AAJ3H0V0-F1
#
_entry.id   AF-A0AAJ3H0V0-F1
#
_cell.length_a   1.000
_cell.length_b   1.000
_cell.length_c   1.000
_cell.angle_alpha   90.00
_cell.angle_beta   90.00
_cell.angle_gamma   90.00
#
_symmetry.space_group_name_H-M   'P 1'
#
loop_
_entity.id
_entity.type
_entity.pdbx_description
1 polymer ?
#
loop_
_entity_poly.entity_id
_entity_poly.type
_entity_poly.pdbx_seq_one_letter_code
_entity_poly.pdbx_strand_id
1 'polypeptide(L)'
;MTTTTPPTISTPANNSSVQTLRPTLTGKAAPNGRVCVHNDAYVYYGDCYANANGDWSYTFAQDLAPGKVTLMFGQFTLTARLS
;
A
#
# COMPACT_ATOMS: atom_id res chain seq x y z
N MET A 1 -23.44 4.85 -1.67
CA MET A 1 -22.70 4.45 -0.45
C MET A 1 -21.24 4.33 -0.84
N THR A 2 -20.40 5.32 -0.51
CA THR A 2 -18.96 5.24 -0.81
C THR A 2 -18.31 4.46 0.32
N THR A 3 -18.08 3.17 0.12
CA THR A 3 -17.40 2.32 1.09
C THR A 3 -15.95 2.76 1.18
N THR A 4 -15.64 3.63 2.15
CA THR A 4 -14.29 4.01 2.57
C THR A 4 -13.66 2.85 3.34
N THR A 5 -13.43 1.73 2.65
CA THR A 5 -12.67 0.62 3.20
C THR A 5 -11.20 1.05 3.24
N PRO A 6 -10.56 1.13 4.41
CA PRO A 6 -9.14 1.41 4.50
C PRO A 6 -8.33 0.35 3.74
N PRO A 7 -7.14 0.71 3.22
CA PRO A 7 -6.29 -0.27 2.59
C PRO A 7 -5.80 -1.24 3.67
N THR A 8 -5.92 -2.52 3.41
CA THR A 8 -5.43 -3.61 4.26
C THR A 8 -4.33 -4.34 3.52
N ILE A 9 -3.37 -4.87 4.25
CA ILE A 9 -2.29 -5.70 3.71
C ILE A 9 -2.66 -7.16 3.96
N SER A 10 -2.68 -7.94 2.89
CA SER A 10 -2.84 -9.39 2.97
C SER A 10 -1.49 -10.09 3.06
N THR A 11 -0.51 -9.64 2.27
CA THR A 11 0.85 -10.17 2.30
C THR A 11 1.88 -9.06 2.12
N PRO A 12 3.03 -9.12 2.82
CA PRO A 12 3.33 -9.96 3.99
C PRO A 12 2.38 -9.66 5.16
N ALA A 13 2.18 -10.64 6.05
CA ALA A 13 1.40 -10.41 7.26
C ALA A 13 2.04 -9.30 8.11
N ASN A 14 1.23 -8.58 8.89
CA ASN A 14 1.75 -7.58 9.81
C ASN A 14 2.76 -8.23 10.78
N ASN A 15 3.90 -7.58 10.99
CA ASN A 15 5.07 -8.10 11.73
C ASN A 15 5.79 -9.31 11.09
N SER A 16 5.54 -9.64 9.83
CA SER A 16 6.30 -10.68 9.12
C SER A 16 7.67 -10.17 8.68
N SER A 17 8.71 -10.98 8.90
CA SER A 17 10.02 -10.76 8.29
C SER A 17 9.99 -11.20 6.83
N VAL A 18 10.42 -10.31 5.93
CA VAL A 18 10.59 -10.64 4.51
C VAL A 18 12.08 -10.79 4.25
N GLN A 19 12.49 -11.92 3.66
CA GLN A 19 13.90 -12.23 3.38
C GLN A 19 14.40 -11.63 2.05
N THR A 20 13.63 -10.71 1.45
CA THR A 20 14.03 -9.98 0.24
C THR A 20 14.03 -8.48 0.52
N LEU A 21 15.00 -7.78 -0.06
CA LEU A 21 15.06 -6.31 -0.05
C LEU A 21 13.99 -5.70 -0.95
N ARG A 22 13.36 -6.49 -1.83
CA ARG A 22 12.25 -6.07 -2.70
C ARG A 22 11.02 -6.94 -2.47
N PRO A 23 10.28 -6.74 -1.37
CA PRO A 23 9.06 -7.49 -1.14
C PRO A 23 8.01 -7.17 -2.22
N THR A 24 7.13 -8.14 -2.47
CA THR A 24 5.84 -7.86 -3.11
C THR A 24 4.80 -7.78 -2.02
N LEU A 25 4.11 -6.65 -1.98
CA LEU A 25 3.01 -6.37 -1.09
C LEU A 25 1.70 -6.59 -1.84
N THR A 26 0.74 -7.25 -1.21
CA THR A 26 -0.62 -7.38 -1.74
C THR A 26 -1.64 -7.07 -0.67
N GLY A 27 -2.82 -6.65 -1.08
CA GLY A 27 -3.87 -6.31 -0.13
C GLY A 27 -5.19 -5.94 -0.77
N LYS A 28 -6.09 -5.44 0.06
CA LYS A 28 -7.38 -4.89 -0.36
C LYS A 28 -7.43 -3.39 -0.12
N ALA A 29 -8.06 -2.64 -1.00
CA ALA A 29 -8.41 -1.23 -0.84
C ALA A 29 -9.77 -0.98 -1.49
N ALA A 30 -10.27 0.25 -1.49
CA ALA A 30 -11.46 0.55 -2.29
C ALA A 30 -11.22 0.23 -3.78
N PRO A 31 -12.22 -0.28 -4.50
CA PRO A 31 -12.14 -0.49 -5.94
C PRO A 31 -11.66 0.76 -6.68
N ASN A 32 -10.66 0.59 -7.55
CA ASN A 32 -10.00 1.71 -8.27
C ASN A 32 -9.36 2.77 -7.35
N GLY A 33 -9.18 2.46 -6.06
CA GLY A 33 -8.55 3.33 -5.07
C GLY A 33 -7.04 3.38 -5.25
N ARG A 34 -6.45 4.53 -4.94
CA ARG A 34 -5.00 4.72 -4.93
C ARG A 34 -4.43 4.35 -3.57
N VAL A 35 -3.48 3.42 -3.54
CA VAL A 35 -2.75 2.96 -2.36
C VAL A 35 -1.35 3.54 -2.42
N CYS A 36 -1.00 4.39 -1.46
CA CYS A 36 0.32 4.97 -1.32
C CYS A 36 1.14 4.16 -0.31
N VAL A 37 2.38 3.84 -0.68
CA VAL A 37 3.32 3.07 0.14
C VAL A 37 4.37 4.02 0.70
N HIS A 38 4.44 4.12 2.01
CA HIS A 38 5.45 4.91 2.72
C HIS A 38 5.98 4.15 3.94
N ASN A 39 7.09 4.59 4.54
CA ASN A 39 7.52 4.09 5.85
C ASN A 39 7.12 5.06 6.99
N ASP A 40 7.44 4.66 8.21
CA ASP A 40 7.26 5.45 9.44
C ASP A 40 8.04 6.79 9.43
N ALA A 41 9.12 6.89 8.64
CA ALA A 41 9.86 8.12 8.41
C ALA A 41 9.27 8.97 7.25
N TYR A 42 8.05 8.67 6.80
CA TYR A 42 7.36 9.31 5.67
C TYR A 42 8.11 9.24 4.33
N VAL A 43 9.06 8.31 4.18
CA VAL A 43 9.73 8.05 2.90
C VAL A 43 8.73 7.40 1.96
N TYR A 44 8.49 8.05 0.82
CA TYR A 44 7.61 7.56 -0.23
C TYR A 44 8.34 6.56 -1.13
N TYR A 45 7.75 5.37 -1.31
CA TYR A 45 8.30 4.35 -2.22
C TYR A 45 7.55 4.31 -3.55
N GLY A 46 6.26 4.62 -3.53
CA GLY A 46 5.43 4.61 -4.72
C GLY A 46 3.95 4.47 -4.38
N ASP A 47 3.15 4.43 -5.43
CA ASP A 47 1.73 4.16 -5.35
C ASP A 47 1.32 3.08 -6.35
N CYS A 48 0.23 2.40 -6.03
CA CYS A 48 -0.45 1.48 -6.93
C CYS A 48 -1.96 1.72 -6.86
N TYR A 49 -2.67 1.22 -7.87
CA TYR A 49 -4.13 1.26 -7.90
C TYR A 49 -4.68 -0.13 -7.62
N ALA A 50 -5.70 -0.18 -6.77
CA ALA A 50 -6.50 -1.39 -6.64
C ALA A 50 -7.37 -1.60 -7.87
N ASN A 51 -7.59 -2.85 -8.25
CA ASN A 51 -8.48 -3.20 -9.36
C ASN A 51 -9.97 -3.02 -8.99
N ALA A 52 -10.88 -3.38 -9.89
CA ALA A 52 -12.32 -3.30 -9.67
C ALA A 52 -12.84 -4.17 -8.50
N ASN A 53 -12.06 -5.18 -8.08
CA ASN A 53 -12.35 -6.03 -6.93
C ASN A 53 -11.68 -5.55 -5.63
N GLY A 54 -11.00 -4.39 -5.69
CA GLY A 54 -10.25 -3.84 -4.59
C GLY A 54 -8.89 -4.51 -4.34
N ASP A 55 -8.45 -5.45 -5.18
CA ASP A 55 -7.12 -6.07 -5.02
C ASP A 55 -6.04 -5.17 -5.58
N TRP A 56 -4.98 -4.97 -4.80
CA TRP A 56 -3.78 -4.25 -5.22
C TRP A 56 -2.53 -5.09 -4.99
N SER A 57 -1.50 -4.84 -5.79
CA SER A 57 -0.19 -5.45 -5.67
C SER A 57 0.88 -4.40 -5.96
N TYR A 58 1.87 -4.30 -5.08
CA TYR A 58 2.99 -3.39 -5.22
C TYR A 58 4.30 -4.13 -4.97
N THR A 59 5.18 -4.14 -5.97
CA THR A 59 6.54 -4.67 -5.84
C THR A 59 7.50 -3.50 -5.74
N PHE A 60 8.34 -3.51 -4.72
CA PHE A 60 9.36 -2.46 -4.56
C PHE A 60 10.36 -2.50 -5.73
N ALA A 61 10.52 -1.37 -6.40
CA ALA A 61 11.51 -1.20 -7.47
C ALA A 61 12.92 -0.93 -6.90
N GLN A 62 13.00 -0.33 -5.72
CA GLN A 62 14.25 -0.08 -4.99
C GLN A 62 14.42 -1.04 -3.82
N ASP A 63 15.67 -1.29 -3.45
CA ASP A 63 15.99 -2.08 -2.27
C ASP A 63 15.54 -1.33 -1.01
N LEU A 64 14.75 -1.97 -0.17
CA LEU A 64 14.50 -1.52 1.19
C LEU A 64 15.81 -1.62 1.98
N ALA A 65 16.04 -0.65 2.87
CA ALA A 65 17.21 -0.70 3.74
C ALA A 65 17.19 -2.00 4.58
N PRO A 66 18.32 -2.71 4.72
CA PRO A 66 18.38 -3.91 5.54
C PRO A 66 18.10 -3.56 7.01
N GLY A 67 17.11 -4.24 7.61
CA GLY A 67 16.70 -4.00 8.98
C GLY A 67 15.18 -4.08 9.17
N LYS A 68 14.71 -3.67 10.36
CA LYS A 68 13.28 -3.59 10.66
C LYS A 68 12.71 -2.34 9.99
N VAL A 69 11.91 -2.52 8.94
CA VAL A 69 11.18 -1.44 8.26
C VAL A 69 9.71 -1.52 8.61
N THR A 70 9.17 -0.47 9.22
CA THR A 70 7.73 -0.32 9.42
C THR A 70 7.15 0.38 8.19
N LEU A 71 6.32 -0.34 7.43
CA LEU A 71 5.61 0.19 6.27
C LEU A 71 4.21 0.63 6.69
N MET A 72 3.82 1.81 6.22
CA MET A 72 2.53 2.41 6.42
C MET A 72 1.85 2.62 5.06
N PHE A 73 0.53 2.49 5.06
CA PHE A 73 -0.26 2.52 3.84
C PHE A 73 -1.41 3.50 4.01
N GLY A 74 -1.46 4.48 3.12
CA GLY A 74 -2.55 5.43 3.02
C GLY A 74 -3.39 5.15 1.79
N GLN A 75 -4.72 5.27 1.91
CA GLN A 75 -5.60 5.32 0.75
C GLN A 75 -6.07 6.76 0.55
N PHE A 76 -5.83 7.27 -0.65
CA PHE A 76 -6.50 8.48 -1.11
C PHE A 76 -7.67 8.04 -1.99
N THR A 77 -8.88 8.28 -1.52
CA THR A 77 -10.06 8.18 -2.38
C THR A 77 -10.15 9.52 -3.10
N LEU A 78 -9.92 9.55 -4.41
CA LEU A 78 -10.06 10.77 -5.20
C LEU A 78 -11.55 11.14 -5.25
N THR A 79 -12.01 11.88 -4.25
CA THR A 79 -13.27 12.65 -4.33
C THR A 79 -12.98 14.05 -3.86
N ALA A 80 -12.06 14.72 -4.55
CA ALA A 80 -12.10 16.18 -4.61
C ALA A 80 -13.14 16.54 -5.69
N ARG A 81 -14.40 16.74 -5.29
CA ARG A 81 -15.21 17.72 -6.02
C ARG A 81 -14.65 19.06 -5.59
N LEU A 82 -13.93 19.74 -6.48
CA LEU A 82 -13.80 21.19 -6.38
C LEU A 82 -15.23 21.73 -6.48
N SER A 83 -15.78 22.17 -5.36
CA SER A 83 -16.96 23.04 -5.32
C SER A 83 -16.52 24.49 -5.39
#